data_AF-A0A4P7WHZ5-F1
#
_entry.id   AF-A0A4P7WHZ5-F1
#
_cell.length_a   1.000
_cell.length_b   1.000
_cell.length_c   1.000
_cell.angle_alpha   90.00
_cell.angle_beta   90.00
_cell.angle_gamma   90.00
#
_symmetry.space_group_name_H-M   'P 1'
#
loop_
_entity.id
_entity.type
_entity.pdbx_description
1 polymer ?
#
loop_
_entity_poly.entity_id
_entity_poly.type
_entity_poly.pdbx_seq_one_letter_code
_entity_poly.pdbx_strand_id
1 'polypeptide(L)'
;MRRASQAHILPILHRLLPDGRIKGSQYFARNPKRNDKSLGSFSVNFKTGQWADFATNDKGGDLISLCAYLHDLSQKESAQRIAQMVGI
;
A
#
# COMPACT_ATOMS: atom_id res chain seq x y z
N MET A 1 24.30 -5.00 -3.38
CA MET A 1 23.04 -4.67 -4.08
C MET A 1 22.09 -4.02 -3.08
N ARG A 2 21.70 -2.77 -3.37
CA ARG A 2 21.17 -1.78 -2.41
C ARG A 2 19.76 -2.14 -1.92
N ARG A 3 19.62 -2.44 -0.63
CA ARG A 3 18.33 -2.39 0.09
C ARG A 3 17.94 -0.93 0.26
N ALA A 4 17.39 -0.32 -0.79
CA ALA A 4 16.67 0.93 -0.58
C ALA A 4 15.44 0.61 0.28
N SER A 5 15.48 1.06 1.55
CA SER A 5 14.31 1.56 2.28
C SER A 5 13.32 0.56 2.89
N GLN A 6 13.78 -0.53 3.52
CA GLN A 6 12.91 -1.34 4.38
C GLN A 6 12.37 -0.57 5.61
N ALA A 7 12.93 0.62 5.91
CA ALA A 7 12.60 1.44 7.07
C ALA A 7 11.44 2.44 6.87
N HIS A 8 10.91 2.62 5.66
CA HIS A 8 9.91 3.68 5.39
C HIS A 8 8.54 3.21 4.90
N ILE A 9 8.34 1.91 4.65
CA ILE A 9 7.07 1.40 4.09
C ILE A 9 5.92 1.50 5.11
N LEU A 10 6.14 1.06 6.36
CA LEU A 10 5.08 1.05 7.37
C LEU A 10 4.49 2.45 7.66
N PRO A 11 5.28 3.52 7.83
CA PRO A 11 4.74 4.88 7.96
C PRO A 11 3.89 5.31 6.76
N ILE A 12 4.28 4.95 5.53
CA ILE A 12 3.49 5.25 4.32
C ILE A 12 2.18 4.46 4.35
N LEU A 13 2.23 3.16 4.69
CA LEU A 13 1.03 2.33 4.78
C LEU A 13 0.07 2.83 5.85
N HIS A 14 0.57 3.30 7.00
CA HIS A 14 -0.28 3.91 8.03
C HIS A 14 -0.95 5.22 7.55
N ARG A 15 -0.31 5.98 6.65
CA ARG A 15 -0.92 7.17 6.05
C ARG A 15 -1.95 6.84 4.98
N LEU A 16 -1.70 5.80 4.17
CA LEU A 16 -2.61 5.36 3.11
C LEU A 16 -3.80 4.55 3.65
N LEU A 17 -3.58 3.74 4.69
CA LEU A 17 -4.48 2.72 5.22
C LEU A 17 -4.42 2.71 6.76
N PRO A 18 -4.92 3.75 7.44
CA PRO A 18 -4.70 3.97 8.87
C PRO A 18 -5.24 2.88 9.79
N ASP A 19 -6.29 2.17 9.35
CA ASP A 19 -6.91 1.10 10.13
C ASP A 19 -6.23 -0.26 9.98
N GLY A 20 -5.11 -0.33 9.25
CA GLY A 20 -4.50 -1.61 8.97
C GLY A 20 -3.86 -2.28 10.18
N ARG A 21 -3.58 -3.57 10.04
CA ARG A 21 -3.04 -4.45 11.07
C ARG A 21 -1.91 -5.28 10.50
N ILE A 22 -0.83 -5.41 11.25
CA ILE A 22 0.33 -6.22 10.87
C ILE A 22 0.11 -7.66 11.32
N LYS A 23 0.33 -8.61 10.41
CA LYS A 23 0.43 -10.05 10.73
C LYS A 23 1.52 -10.68 9.87
N GLY A 24 2.58 -11.17 10.51
CA GLY A 24 3.76 -11.67 9.80
C GLY A 24 4.43 -10.55 8.99
N SER A 25 4.64 -10.77 7.69
CA SER A 25 5.17 -9.76 6.76
C SER A 25 4.08 -8.99 5.99
N GLN A 26 2.83 -9.13 6.40
CA GLN A 26 1.68 -8.54 5.72
C GLN A 26 1.04 -7.45 6.57
N TYR A 27 0.60 -6.39 5.88
CA TYR A 27 -0.22 -5.31 6.40
C TYR A 27 -1.63 -5.47 5.83
N PHE A 28 -2.56 -5.94 6.65
CA PHE A 28 -3.95 -6.15 6.25
C PHE A 28 -4.76 -4.89 6.50
N ALA A 29 -5.56 -4.47 5.54
CA ALA A 29 -6.43 -3.31 5.66
C ALA A 29 -7.80 -3.61 5.05
N ARG A 30 -8.76 -2.71 5.27
CA ARG A 30 -10.00 -2.68 4.49
C ARG A 30 -9.71 -1.97 3.19
N ASN A 31 -10.23 -2.46 2.08
CA ASN A 31 -10.08 -1.76 0.80
C ASN A 31 -11.07 -0.57 0.72
N PRO A 32 -10.61 0.70 0.71
CA PRO A 32 -11.51 1.86 0.64
C PRO A 32 -12.27 1.97 -0.69
N LYS A 33 -11.76 1.33 -1.76
CA LYS A 33 -12.39 1.29 -3.08
C LYS A 33 -13.56 0.31 -3.16
N ARG A 34 -13.81 -0.43 -2.07
CA ARG A 34 -14.91 -1.38 -1.92
C ARG A 34 -15.71 -1.03 -0.68
N ASN A 35 -16.99 -1.41 -0.63
CA ASN A 35 -17.77 -1.41 0.61
C ASN A 35 -17.31 -2.56 1.54
N ASP A 36 -16.03 -2.56 1.88
CA ASP A 36 -15.36 -3.64 2.59
C ASP A 36 -15.65 -3.57 4.08
N LYS A 37 -16.36 -4.59 4.57
CA LYS A 37 -16.75 -4.71 5.97
C LYS A 37 -15.79 -5.59 6.78
N SER A 38 -14.82 -6.25 6.13
CA SER A 38 -13.96 -7.26 6.76
C SER A 38 -12.49 -7.06 6.46
N LEU A 39 -11.65 -7.07 7.50
CA LEU A 39 -10.20 -7.19 7.32
C LEU A 39 -9.85 -8.58 6.77
N GLY A 40 -9.02 -8.65 5.73
CA GLY A 40 -8.40 -9.92 5.32
C GLY A 40 -8.14 -10.10 3.83
N SER A 41 -9.00 -9.60 2.94
CA SER A 41 -8.79 -9.79 1.50
C SER A 41 -7.81 -8.78 0.92
N PHE A 42 -7.66 -7.61 1.53
CA PHE A 42 -6.74 -6.58 1.08
C PHE A 42 -5.49 -6.54 1.96
N SER A 43 -4.34 -6.77 1.34
CA SER A 43 -3.06 -6.90 2.05
C SER A 43 -1.89 -6.33 1.27
N VAL A 44 -0.90 -5.83 2.00
CA VAL A 44 0.37 -5.32 1.47
C VAL A 44 1.53 -6.02 2.15
N ASN A 45 2.43 -6.60 1.37
CA ASN A 45 3.67 -7.14 1.89
C ASN A 45 4.64 -5.98 2.15
N PHE A 46 4.77 -5.55 3.40
CA PHE A 46 5.62 -4.40 3.73
C PHE A 46 7.12 -4.70 3.60
N LYS A 47 7.52 -5.93 3.26
CA LYS A 47 8.91 -6.22 2.87
C LYS A 47 9.20 -5.93 1.39
N THR A 48 8.20 -6.08 0.52
CA THR A 48 8.37 -5.92 -0.94
C THR A 48 7.61 -4.73 -1.53
N GLY A 49 6.60 -4.20 -0.82
CA GLY A 49 5.68 -3.18 -1.31
C GLY A 49 4.56 -3.73 -2.20
N GLN A 50 4.57 -5.03 -2.51
CA GLN A 50 3.53 -5.67 -3.31
C GLN A 50 2.22 -5.73 -2.54
N TRP A 51 1.10 -5.54 -3.24
CA TRP A 51 -0.22 -5.55 -2.65
C TRP A 51 -1.23 -6.30 -3.51
N ALA A 52 -2.29 -6.80 -2.88
CA ALA A 52 -3.40 -7.43 -3.57
C ALA A 52 -4.70 -7.27 -2.78
N ASP A 53 -5.82 -7.13 -3.49
CA ASP A 53 -7.16 -7.45 -3.00
C ASP A 53 -7.62 -8.80 -3.60
N PHE A 54 -7.60 -9.85 -2.78
CA PHE A 54 -7.99 -11.20 -3.21
C PHE A 54 -9.46 -11.33 -3.56
N ALA A 55 -10.30 -10.35 -3.21
CA ALA A 55 -11.73 -10.40 -3.52
C ALA A 55 -12.08 -9.77 -4.87
N THR A 56 -11.29 -8.82 -5.37
CA THR A 56 -11.47 -8.20 -6.70
C THR A 56 -10.41 -8.64 -7.69
N ASN A 57 -9.36 -9.33 -7.22
CA ASN A 57 -8.18 -9.72 -7.98
C ASN A 57 -7.31 -8.52 -8.43
N ASP A 58 -7.58 -7.32 -7.88
CA ASP A 58 -6.71 -6.14 -8.04
C ASP A 58 -5.39 -6.39 -7.32
N LYS A 59 -4.29 -5.96 -7.94
CA LYS A 59 -2.95 -6.13 -7.38
C LYS A 59 -1.95 -5.15 -7.99
N GLY A 60 -0.85 -4.94 -7.29
CA GLY A 60 0.25 -4.12 -7.79
C GLY A 60 1.60 -4.48 -7.17
N GLY A 61 2.65 -4.04 -7.84
CA GLY A 61 4.03 -4.43 -7.54
C GLY A 61 4.71 -3.60 -6.46
N ASP A 62 4.20 -2.40 -6.18
CA ASP A 62 4.84 -1.42 -5.30
C ASP A 62 3.85 -0.42 -4.69
N LEU A 63 4.36 0.46 -3.80
CA LEU A 63 3.56 1.49 -3.14
C LEU A 63 3.07 2.60 -4.07
N ILE A 64 3.71 2.79 -5.23
CA ILE A 64 3.28 3.80 -6.20
C ILE A 64 2.00 3.31 -6.87
N SER A 65 1.97 2.06 -7.31
CA SER A 65 0.79 1.39 -7.85
C SER A 65 -0.34 1.28 -6.82
N LEU A 66 -0.01 1.08 -5.53
CA LEU A 66 -0.98 1.12 -4.44
C LEU A 66 -1.60 2.51 -4.31
N CYS A 67 -0.78 3.55 -4.30
CA CYS A 67 -1.22 4.94 -4.19
C CYS A 67 -2.09 5.33 -5.41
N ALA A 68 -1.69 4.93 -6.61
CA ALA A 68 -2.46 5.11 -7.84
C ALA A 68 -3.85 4.46 -7.72
N TYR A 69 -3.91 3.22 -7.25
CA TYR A 69 -5.16 2.49 -7.06
C TYR A 69 -6.08 3.15 -6.02
N LEU A 70 -5.54 3.54 -4.86
CA LEU A 70 -6.31 4.10 -3.75
C LEU A 70 -6.84 5.51 -4.04
N HIS A 71 -6.13 6.29 -4.86
CA HIS A 71 -6.44 7.70 -5.11
C HIS A 71 -6.88 8.02 -6.55
N ASP A 72 -7.01 7.01 -7.42
CA ASP A 72 -7.32 7.17 -8.84
C ASP A 72 -6.33 8.12 -9.56
N LEU A 73 -5.05 7.99 -9.21
CA LEU A 73 -3.96 8.83 -9.74
C LEU A 73 -3.13 8.11 -10.81
N SER A 74 -2.48 8.87 -11.68
CA SER A 74 -1.42 8.32 -12.52
C SER A 74 -0.22 7.85 -11.68
N GLN A 75 0.62 6.98 -12.25
CA GLN A 75 1.87 6.54 -11.62
C GLN A 75 2.79 7.73 -11.28
N LYS A 76 2.81 8.76 -12.14
CA LYS A 76 3.64 9.96 -11.94
C LYS A 76 3.17 10.76 -10.72
N GLU A 77 1.87 11.05 -10.63
CA GLU A 77 1.30 11.78 -9.50
C GLU A 77 1.45 10.99 -8.20
N SER A 78 1.27 9.68 -8.28
CA SER A 78 1.46 8.76 -7.15
C SER A 78 2.90 8.77 -6.66
N ALA A 79 3.88 8.74 -7.57
CA ALA A 79 5.29 8.80 -7.21
C ALA A 79 5.64 10.13 -6.51
N GLN A 80 5.12 11.25 -7.01
CA GLN A 80 5.28 12.56 -6.39
C GLN A 80 4.68 12.61 -4.98
N ARG A 81 3.47 12.06 -4.81
CA ARG A 81 2.79 11.99 -3.51
C ARG A 81 3.56 11.13 -2.51
N ILE A 82 4.08 9.99 -2.95
CA ILE A 82 4.91 9.12 -2.11
C ILE A 82 6.23 9.81 -1.74
N ALA A 83 6.90 10.49 -2.68
CA ALA A 83 8.11 11.27 -2.43
C ALA A 83 7.90 12.34 -1.35
N GLN A 84 6.79 13.09 -1.44
CA GLN A 84 6.39 14.05 -0.40
C GLN A 84 6.17 13.39 0.97
N MET A 85 5.61 12.18 1.01
CA MET A 85 5.42 11.46 2.28
C MET A 85 6.74 11.06 2.94
N VAL A 86 7.76 10.73 2.15
CA VAL A 86 9.10 10.34 2.65
C VAL A 86 10.05 11.53 2.82
N GLY A 87 9.64 12.74 2.40
CA GLY A 87 10.43 13.96 2.55
C GLY A 87 11.60 14.05 1.58
N ILE A 88 11.45 13.50 0.37
CA ILE A 88 12.46 13.51 -0.70
C ILE A 88 11.94 14.32 -1.89
#